data_AF-A0A7W0T313-F1
#
_entry.id   AF-A0A7W0T313-F1
#
_cell.length_a   1.000
_cell.length_b   1.000
_cell.length_c   1.000
_cell.angle_alpha   90.00
_cell.angle_beta   90.00
_cell.angle_gamma   90.00
#
_symmetry.space_group_name_H-M   'P 1'
#
loop_
_entity.id
_entity.type
_entity.pdbx_description
1 polymer ?
#
loop_
_entity_poly.entity_id
_entity_poly.type
_entity_poly.pdbx_seq_one_letter_code
_entity_poly.pdbx_strand_id
1 'polypeptide(L)'
;MRPALAPLALCVAAATAQAETRPHYGGTVEASLLGAPVSLDPSAAQTHAELTIVGLVFDTLYRVGPAGVVQPHLAATLPELDASRTKVTIALRKGVRFHDGTPLTPADVAASLERVRATPARWTVAPIASIAATAETLELTLRAPIADLAMLLALSHTAVTKGGKPPGLERAIGSGPFAIEGLDRVRRLLRLKAFDDHFAGRPYLDQLVLGWYDSPDGEARRFETGGSQLSARGVGAFAGSQPKFRADDVEGPAALLVFVGFGRAHADVTADAGFRRALDLAVARDALKTVTSGERVVPSREPVPVEAGGRALSAAARAGDMPAAHAALAGAGKRVKALAPDQLAKLKLEIVVEETRPDDREIAERVVRALDKLGIASTIVAAPAHAFRERIAKGAADLWIGQVAVPVTSAAMWWSAAFAIGGDDWAARQLATGTIEPAAAQKQFAQVLPIVPLMFRAVKLWHRTDVRGLTFDASGRPCFAEVHLFGEPTRSRGKP
;
A
#
# COMPACT_ATOMS: atom_id res chain seq x y z
N MET A 1 -44.41 -0.25 -73.98
CA MET A 1 -44.09 0.28 -72.64
C MET A 1 -43.46 -0.87 -71.83
N ARG A 2 -42.16 -0.80 -71.54
CA ARG A 2 -41.42 -1.79 -70.76
C ARG A 2 -41.31 -1.28 -69.32
N PRO A 3 -41.72 -2.02 -68.27
CA PRO A 3 -41.36 -1.66 -66.91
C PRO A 3 -39.97 -2.22 -66.58
N ALA A 4 -39.13 -1.37 -65.99
CA ALA A 4 -37.78 -1.70 -65.54
C ALA A 4 -37.83 -2.47 -64.22
N LEU A 5 -37.11 -3.60 -64.14
CA LEU A 5 -36.76 -4.28 -62.89
C LEU A 5 -35.51 -3.63 -62.29
N ALA A 6 -35.58 -3.21 -61.03
CA ALA A 6 -34.41 -2.84 -60.22
C ALA A 6 -33.99 -4.06 -59.36
N PRO A 7 -32.69 -4.39 -59.24
CA PRO A 7 -32.24 -5.45 -58.35
C PRO A 7 -32.01 -4.88 -56.94
N LEU A 8 -32.61 -5.53 -55.94
CA LEU A 8 -32.33 -5.27 -54.52
C LEU A 8 -31.03 -6.01 -54.15
N ALA A 9 -29.94 -5.28 -53.93
CA ALA A 9 -28.68 -5.84 -53.44
C ALA A 9 -28.79 -6.07 -51.92
N LEU A 10 -28.76 -7.33 -51.50
CA LEU A 10 -28.74 -7.73 -50.09
C LEU A 10 -27.30 -7.67 -49.57
N CYS A 11 -26.93 -6.59 -48.86
CA CYS A 11 -25.66 -6.52 -48.15
C CYS A 11 -25.71 -7.42 -46.90
N VAL A 12 -25.11 -8.62 -46.98
CA VAL A 12 -24.80 -9.43 -45.81
C VAL A 12 -23.59 -8.80 -45.10
N ALA A 13 -23.85 -8.03 -44.05
CA ALA A 13 -22.81 -7.62 -43.12
C ALA A 13 -22.38 -8.85 -42.31
N ALA A 14 -21.27 -9.48 -42.71
CA ALA A 14 -20.62 -10.50 -41.90
C ALA A 14 -20.05 -9.80 -40.65
N ALA A 15 -20.79 -9.87 -39.54
CA ALA A 15 -20.25 -9.54 -38.23
C ALA A 15 -19.14 -10.55 -37.93
N THR A 16 -17.88 -10.10 -37.95
CA THR A 16 -16.77 -10.88 -37.42
C THR A 16 -17.01 -11.07 -35.93
N ALA A 17 -17.56 -12.21 -35.54
CA ALA A 17 -17.57 -12.65 -34.16
C ALA A 17 -16.12 -12.82 -33.73
N GLN A 18 -15.57 -11.85 -33.01
CA GLN A 18 -14.37 -12.06 -32.20
C GLN A 18 -14.78 -13.06 -31.12
N ALA A 19 -14.47 -14.33 -31.35
CA ALA A 19 -14.51 -15.32 -30.29
C ALA A 19 -13.51 -14.85 -29.22
N GLU A 20 -14.00 -14.27 -28.12
CA GLU A 20 -13.19 -14.11 -26.92
C GLU A 20 -12.76 -15.51 -26.49
N THR A 21 -11.50 -15.87 -26.79
CA THR A 21 -10.92 -17.12 -26.31
C THR A 21 -10.88 -17.07 -24.79
N ARG A 22 -11.41 -18.10 -24.13
CA ARG A 22 -11.49 -18.18 -22.67
C ARG A 22 -10.09 -17.98 -22.03
N PRO A 23 -10.01 -17.47 -20.79
CA PRO A 23 -8.74 -17.40 -20.05
C PRO A 23 -8.05 -18.76 -20.04
N HIS A 24 -6.76 -18.77 -20.38
CA HIS A 24 -5.95 -19.99 -20.38
C HIS A 24 -5.08 -20.04 -19.12
N TYR A 25 -5.08 -21.20 -18.47
CA TYR A 25 -4.11 -21.50 -17.42
C TYR A 25 -2.72 -21.65 -18.04
N GLY A 26 -1.73 -21.11 -17.34
CA GLY A 26 -0.33 -21.31 -17.63
C GLY A 26 0.46 -20.04 -17.81
N GLY A 27 1.78 -20.22 -17.93
CA GLY A 27 2.71 -19.17 -18.31
C GLY A 27 3.22 -18.32 -17.16
N THR A 28 4.16 -17.45 -17.51
CA THR A 28 4.87 -16.58 -16.56
C THR A 28 4.61 -15.13 -16.93
N VAL A 29 4.27 -14.33 -15.92
CA VAL A 29 4.22 -12.88 -16.03
C VAL A 29 5.26 -12.30 -15.07
N GLU A 30 6.09 -11.39 -15.59
CA GLU A 30 6.98 -10.57 -14.79
C GLU A 30 6.39 -9.17 -14.63
N ALA A 31 6.25 -8.73 -13.37
CA ALA A 31 5.71 -7.45 -12.97
C ALA A 31 6.67 -6.67 -12.08
N SER A 32 6.54 -5.35 -12.12
CA SER A 32 7.34 -4.45 -11.30
C SER A 32 6.77 -4.35 -9.88
N LEU A 33 7.68 -4.40 -8.90
CA LEU A 33 7.42 -4.25 -7.48
C LEU A 33 7.93 -2.88 -7.03
N LEU A 34 7.06 -2.11 -6.38
CA LEU A 34 7.32 -0.73 -5.96
C LEU A 34 8.22 -0.65 -4.71
N GLY A 35 9.50 -0.93 -4.91
CA GLY A 35 10.56 -0.91 -3.89
C GLY A 35 10.99 -2.30 -3.42
N ALA A 36 12.17 -2.36 -2.80
CA ALA A 36 12.71 -3.61 -2.28
C ALA A 36 11.95 -4.09 -1.02
N PRO A 37 11.54 -5.37 -0.94
CA PRO A 37 10.95 -5.92 0.29
C PRO A 37 12.04 -6.17 1.34
N VAL A 38 11.81 -5.71 2.58
CA VAL A 38 12.70 -5.97 3.72
C VAL A 38 12.18 -7.15 4.55
N SER A 39 10.86 -7.29 4.65
CA SER A 39 10.20 -8.37 5.36
C SER A 39 9.01 -8.90 4.56
N LEU A 40 8.73 -10.20 4.68
CA LEU A 40 7.46 -10.81 4.22
C LEU A 40 6.50 -11.11 5.37
N ASP A 41 6.83 -10.67 6.58
CA ASP A 41 5.94 -10.83 7.74
C ASP A 41 4.75 -9.87 7.62
N PRO A 42 3.51 -10.39 7.49
CA PRO A 42 2.34 -9.53 7.35
C PRO A 42 2.21 -8.49 8.47
N SER A 43 2.46 -8.89 9.71
CA SER A 43 2.32 -8.02 10.89
C SER A 43 3.37 -6.90 10.95
N ALA A 44 4.44 -7.04 10.18
CA ALA A 44 5.53 -6.08 10.11
C ALA A 44 5.66 -5.42 8.72
N ALA A 45 4.72 -5.65 7.80
CA ALA A 45 4.74 -5.02 6.48
C ALA A 45 4.54 -3.50 6.61
N GLN A 46 5.40 -2.71 5.96
CA GLN A 46 5.39 -1.24 6.04
C GLN A 46 5.33 -0.57 4.67
N THR A 47 5.72 -1.26 3.60
CA THR A 47 5.77 -0.68 2.26
C THR A 47 4.69 -1.24 1.35
N HIS A 48 4.38 -0.52 0.27
CA HIS A 48 3.45 -1.01 -0.76
C HIS A 48 3.92 -2.34 -1.38
N ALA A 49 5.24 -2.48 -1.61
CA ALA A 49 5.84 -3.73 -2.08
C ALA A 49 5.57 -4.90 -1.13
N GLU A 50 5.83 -4.72 0.17
CA GLU A 50 5.59 -5.75 1.18
C GLU A 50 4.10 -6.09 1.28
N LEU A 51 3.21 -5.10 1.29
CA LEU A 51 1.75 -5.31 1.33
C LEU A 51 1.21 -6.01 0.08
N THR A 52 1.84 -5.79 -1.09
CA THR A 52 1.53 -6.50 -2.34
C THR A 52 1.91 -7.97 -2.23
N ILE A 53 3.13 -8.27 -1.79
CA ILE A 53 3.58 -9.66 -1.58
C ILE A 53 2.73 -10.35 -0.53
N VAL A 54 2.42 -9.67 0.58
CA VAL A 54 1.57 -10.22 1.64
C VAL A 54 0.19 -10.62 1.09
N GLY A 55 -0.42 -9.78 0.25
CA GLY A 55 -1.72 -10.09 -0.38
C GLY A 55 -1.67 -11.22 -1.42
N LEU A 56 -0.48 -11.61 -1.88
CA LEU A 56 -0.28 -12.73 -2.80
C LEU A 56 0.01 -14.05 -2.07
N VAL A 57 0.70 -13.97 -0.93
CA VAL A 57 1.24 -15.12 -0.21
C VAL A 57 0.39 -15.52 0.99
N PHE A 58 -0.33 -14.59 1.62
CA PHE A 58 -1.11 -14.85 2.82
C PHE A 58 -2.56 -14.38 2.67
N ASP A 59 -3.46 -15.03 3.38
CA ASP A 59 -4.86 -14.62 3.47
C ASP A 59 -5.22 -14.10 4.86
N THR A 60 -6.24 -13.25 4.87
CA THR A 60 -6.89 -12.70 6.06
C THR A 60 -8.25 -13.37 6.30
N LEU A 61 -8.80 -13.23 7.51
CA LEU A 61 -10.16 -13.73 7.83
C LEU A 61 -11.21 -13.16 6.89
N TYR A 62 -11.08 -11.88 6.59
CA TYR A 62 -11.97 -11.14 5.70
C TYR A 62 -11.17 -10.44 4.61
N ARG A 63 -11.83 -10.02 3.54
CA ARG A 63 -11.23 -9.17 2.51
C ARG A 63 -12.14 -7.98 2.23
N VAL A 64 -11.57 -6.89 1.74
CA VAL A 64 -12.33 -5.73 1.28
C VAL A 64 -12.63 -5.93 -0.19
N GLY A 65 -13.92 -6.11 -0.51
CA GLY A 65 -14.39 -6.27 -1.88
C GLY A 65 -14.46 -4.96 -2.67
N PRO A 66 -14.86 -5.04 -3.95
CA PRO A 66 -15.20 -3.88 -4.75
C PRO A 66 -16.22 -3.00 -4.01
N ALA A 67 -16.08 -1.67 -4.10
CA ALA A 67 -16.84 -0.67 -3.31
C ALA A 67 -16.55 -0.61 -1.80
N GLY A 68 -15.52 -1.32 -1.30
CA GLY A 68 -15.09 -1.18 0.10
C GLY A 68 -15.87 -2.02 1.10
N VAL A 69 -16.71 -2.94 0.62
CA VAL A 69 -17.54 -3.81 1.47
C VAL A 69 -16.72 -4.99 1.94
N VAL A 70 -16.70 -5.22 3.26
CA VAL A 70 -16.00 -6.37 3.85
C VAL A 70 -16.77 -7.66 3.57
N GLN A 71 -16.07 -8.70 3.13
CA GLN A 71 -16.64 -10.00 2.83
C GLN A 71 -15.82 -11.13 3.46
N PRO A 72 -16.44 -12.27 3.81
CA PRO A 72 -15.72 -13.45 4.30
C PRO A 72 -14.67 -13.94 3.32
N HIS A 73 -13.48 -14.29 3.83
CA HIS A 73 -12.38 -14.87 3.03
C HIS A 73 -11.89 -16.17 3.64
N LEU A 74 -10.96 -16.20 4.60
CA LEU A 74 -10.68 -17.42 5.38
C LEU A 74 -11.85 -17.76 6.33
N ALA A 75 -12.57 -16.74 6.81
CA ALA A 75 -13.82 -16.94 7.52
C ALA A 75 -14.91 -17.46 6.57
N ALA A 76 -15.78 -18.32 7.06
CA ALA A 76 -16.92 -18.83 6.32
C ALA A 76 -18.07 -17.80 6.24
N THR A 77 -18.25 -17.00 7.29
CA THR A 77 -19.30 -16.00 7.45
C THR A 77 -18.74 -14.73 8.10
N LEU A 78 -19.54 -13.65 8.12
CA LEU A 78 -19.23 -12.46 8.94
C LEU A 78 -19.25 -12.83 10.44
N PRO A 79 -18.58 -12.05 11.31
CA PRO A 79 -18.50 -12.38 12.73
C PRO A 79 -19.88 -12.45 13.38
N GLU A 80 -20.15 -13.52 14.12
CA GLU A 80 -21.36 -13.66 14.93
C GLU A 80 -21.12 -13.01 16.28
N LEU A 81 -22.00 -12.08 16.67
CA LEU A 81 -21.89 -11.33 17.92
C LEU A 81 -22.99 -11.73 18.90
N ASP A 82 -22.65 -11.80 20.18
CA ASP A 82 -23.64 -11.94 21.24
C ASP A 82 -24.49 -10.66 21.42
N ALA A 83 -25.49 -10.73 22.30
CA ALA A 83 -26.38 -9.60 22.58
C ALA A 83 -25.63 -8.34 23.08
N SER A 84 -24.53 -8.53 23.84
CA SER A 84 -23.70 -7.43 24.32
C SER A 84 -22.73 -6.88 23.25
N ARG A 85 -22.58 -7.58 22.12
CA ARG A 85 -21.61 -7.30 21.04
C ARG A 85 -20.17 -7.29 21.53
N THR A 86 -19.85 -8.11 22.53
CA THR A 86 -18.49 -8.23 23.08
C THR A 86 -17.94 -9.65 23.02
N LYS A 87 -18.79 -10.66 22.80
CA LYS A 87 -18.34 -12.02 22.46
C LYS A 87 -18.57 -12.25 20.98
N VAL A 88 -17.53 -12.70 20.30
CA VAL A 88 -17.54 -12.89 18.85
C VAL A 88 -17.09 -14.30 18.50
N THR A 89 -17.87 -14.97 17.66
CA THR A 89 -17.54 -16.27 17.09
C THR A 89 -17.29 -16.11 15.60
N ILE A 90 -16.17 -16.64 15.12
CA ILE A 90 -15.81 -16.65 13.69
C ILE A 90 -15.57 -18.10 13.27
N ALA A 91 -16.44 -18.61 12.39
CA ALA A 91 -16.26 -19.91 11.77
C ALA A 91 -15.25 -19.81 10.62
N LEU A 92 -14.32 -20.77 10.54
CA LEU A 92 -13.34 -20.85 9.45
C LEU A 92 -13.87 -21.73 8.30
N ARG A 93 -13.42 -21.46 7.07
CA ARG A 93 -13.64 -22.36 5.95
C ARG A 93 -12.97 -23.72 6.21
N LYS A 94 -13.67 -24.79 5.85
CA LYS A 94 -13.13 -26.16 5.94
C LYS A 94 -12.17 -26.43 4.78
N GLY A 95 -11.13 -27.22 5.05
CA GLY A 95 -10.21 -27.71 4.01
C GLY A 95 -9.16 -26.71 3.54
N VAL A 96 -9.03 -25.54 4.17
CA VAL A 96 -7.97 -24.57 3.84
C VAL A 96 -6.61 -25.14 4.22
N ARG A 97 -5.62 -24.96 3.33
CA ARG A 97 -4.25 -25.43 3.51
C ARG A 97 -3.27 -24.28 3.39
N PHE A 98 -2.14 -24.42 4.08
CA PHE A 98 -0.94 -23.66 3.80
C PHE A 98 -0.25 -24.20 2.54
N HIS A 99 0.67 -23.43 1.97
CA HIS A 99 1.43 -23.78 0.76
C HIS A 99 2.25 -25.07 0.87
N ASP A 100 2.52 -25.55 2.09
CA ASP A 100 3.21 -26.82 2.36
C ASP A 100 2.25 -28.02 2.53
N GLY A 101 0.96 -27.82 2.26
CA GLY A 101 -0.09 -28.84 2.32
C GLY A 101 -0.67 -29.07 3.72
N THR A 102 -0.08 -28.50 4.78
CA THR A 102 -0.63 -28.62 6.13
C THR A 102 -1.94 -27.84 6.27
N PRO A 103 -2.91 -28.31 7.08
CA PRO A 103 -4.18 -27.60 7.27
C PRO A 103 -3.97 -26.28 8.01
N LEU A 104 -4.71 -25.25 7.62
CA LEU A 104 -4.84 -24.00 8.38
C LEU A 104 -5.94 -24.17 9.43
N THR A 105 -5.62 -23.90 10.69
CA THR A 105 -6.53 -24.12 11.82
C THR A 105 -6.88 -22.83 12.56
N PRO A 106 -7.95 -22.80 13.38
CA PRO A 106 -8.24 -21.66 14.24
C PRO A 106 -7.08 -21.28 15.18
N ALA A 107 -6.25 -22.25 15.58
CA ALA A 107 -5.07 -22.00 16.41
C ALA A 107 -4.00 -21.16 15.69
N ASP A 108 -3.80 -21.36 14.38
CA ASP A 108 -2.90 -20.54 13.57
C ASP A 108 -3.38 -19.09 13.47
N VAL A 109 -4.70 -18.91 13.35
CA VAL A 109 -5.34 -17.58 13.34
C VAL A 109 -5.14 -16.91 14.69
N ALA A 110 -5.45 -17.61 15.79
CA ALA A 110 -5.31 -17.07 17.14
C ALA A 110 -3.86 -16.64 17.43
N ALA A 111 -2.89 -17.50 17.13
CA ALA A 111 -1.48 -17.21 17.33
C ALA A 111 -1.00 -16.04 16.46
N SER A 112 -1.48 -15.93 15.21
CA SER A 112 -1.15 -14.82 14.32
C SER A 112 -1.67 -13.48 14.86
N LEU A 113 -2.93 -13.44 15.30
CA LEU A 113 -3.53 -12.22 15.87
C LEU A 113 -2.89 -11.82 17.21
N GLU A 114 -2.57 -12.78 18.08
CA GLU A 114 -1.85 -12.50 19.32
C GLU A 114 -0.46 -11.89 19.05
N ARG A 115 0.24 -12.39 18.03
CA ARG A 115 1.54 -11.82 17.63
C ARG A 115 1.46 -10.37 17.19
N VAL A 116 0.36 -9.94 16.55
CA VAL A 116 0.18 -8.55 16.11
C VAL A 116 0.29 -7.55 17.28
N ARG A 117 -0.07 -7.95 18.51
CA ARG A 117 0.03 -7.09 19.71
C ARG A 117 1.44 -6.54 19.97
N ALA A 118 2.47 -7.28 19.55
CA ALA A 118 3.88 -6.91 19.73
C ALA A 118 4.47 -6.12 18.54
N THR A 119 3.64 -5.66 17.61
CA THR A 119 4.08 -5.03 16.35
C THR A 119 3.59 -3.58 16.24
N PRO A 120 4.13 -2.79 15.29
CA PRO A 120 3.57 -1.47 14.97
C PRO A 120 2.09 -1.50 14.56
N ALA A 121 1.60 -2.64 14.09
CA ALA A 121 0.20 -2.84 13.72
C ALA A 121 -0.71 -3.23 14.90
N ARG A 122 -0.24 -3.18 16.16
CA ARG A 122 -1.03 -3.55 17.35
C ARG A 122 -2.39 -2.85 17.45
N TRP A 123 -2.55 -1.68 16.84
CA TRP A 123 -3.81 -0.94 16.81
C TRP A 123 -4.94 -1.74 16.13
N THR A 124 -4.60 -2.64 15.20
CA THR A 124 -5.60 -3.45 14.48
C THR A 124 -6.28 -4.50 15.38
N VAL A 125 -5.59 -4.93 16.44
CA VAL A 125 -6.08 -5.91 17.44
C VAL A 125 -6.33 -5.28 18.81
N ALA A 126 -6.20 -3.95 18.93
CA ALA A 126 -6.45 -3.22 20.18
C ALA A 126 -7.86 -3.45 20.77
N PRO A 127 -8.95 -3.55 19.95
CA PRO A 127 -10.28 -3.88 20.47
C PRO A 127 -10.40 -5.25 21.13
N ILE A 128 -9.48 -6.18 20.85
CA ILE A 128 -9.58 -7.57 21.27
C ILE A 128 -8.94 -7.75 22.66
N ALA A 129 -9.76 -8.12 23.64
CA ALA A 129 -9.35 -8.42 25.01
C ALA A 129 -8.70 -9.80 25.14
N SER A 130 -9.30 -10.82 24.53
CA SER A 130 -8.78 -12.20 24.55
C SER A 130 -9.10 -12.93 23.24
N ILE A 131 -8.26 -13.89 22.91
CA ILE A 131 -8.38 -14.73 21.71
C ILE A 131 -8.30 -16.19 22.15
N ALA A 132 -9.29 -16.98 21.75
CA ALA A 132 -9.32 -18.42 21.96
C ALA A 132 -9.62 -19.13 20.64
N ALA A 133 -9.15 -20.36 20.52
CA ALA A 133 -9.38 -21.22 19.36
C ALA A 133 -10.01 -22.53 19.82
N THR A 134 -11.04 -22.96 19.11
CA THR A 134 -11.57 -24.33 19.21
C THR A 134 -11.08 -25.14 18.00
N ALA A 135 -11.65 -26.34 17.79
CA ALA A 135 -11.35 -27.14 16.61
C ALA A 135 -11.86 -26.49 15.30
N GLU A 136 -12.95 -25.73 15.34
CA GLU A 136 -13.63 -25.20 14.13
C GLU A 136 -13.79 -23.67 14.12
N THR A 137 -13.72 -23.03 15.29
CA THR A 137 -14.02 -21.60 15.46
C THR A 137 -12.90 -20.85 16.15
N LEU A 138 -12.82 -19.55 15.83
CA LEU A 138 -12.09 -18.56 16.59
C LEU A 138 -13.09 -17.81 17.49
N GLU A 139 -12.78 -17.71 18.78
CA GLU A 139 -13.57 -16.99 19.76
C GLU A 139 -12.80 -15.74 20.22
N LEU A 140 -13.42 -14.58 20.11
CA LEU A 140 -12.85 -13.31 20.54
C LEU A 140 -13.70 -12.70 21.64
N THR A 141 -13.05 -12.19 22.68
CA THR A 141 -13.68 -11.25 23.61
C THR A 141 -13.20 -9.86 23.25
N LEU A 142 -14.12 -8.93 23.00
CA LEU A 142 -13.84 -7.53 22.74
C LEU A 142 -13.85 -6.72 24.03
N ARG A 143 -13.05 -5.66 24.09
CA ARG A 143 -13.00 -4.70 25.21
C ARG A 143 -14.25 -3.82 25.25
N ALA A 144 -14.81 -3.53 24.08
CA ALA A 144 -16.04 -2.76 23.89
C ALA A 144 -16.67 -3.15 22.53
N PRO A 145 -17.97 -2.87 22.32
CA PRO A 145 -18.59 -3.02 21.01
C PRO A 145 -17.88 -2.17 19.95
N ILE A 146 -17.54 -2.78 18.82
CA ILE A 146 -16.90 -2.09 17.68
C ILE A 146 -17.56 -2.50 16.36
N ALA A 147 -17.86 -1.52 15.51
CA ALA A 147 -18.50 -1.78 14.21
C ALA A 147 -17.50 -2.36 13.19
N ASP A 148 -16.25 -1.91 13.25
CA ASP A 148 -15.23 -2.17 12.23
C ASP A 148 -14.42 -3.47 12.45
N LEU A 149 -14.87 -4.40 13.30
CA LEU A 149 -14.08 -5.61 13.61
C LEU A 149 -13.69 -6.40 12.34
N ALA A 150 -14.64 -6.63 11.44
CA ALA A 150 -14.38 -7.37 10.22
C ALA A 150 -13.41 -6.61 9.28
N MET A 151 -13.48 -5.27 9.26
CA MET A 151 -12.56 -4.43 8.49
C MET A 151 -11.13 -4.51 9.07
N LEU A 152 -10.98 -4.45 10.39
CA LEU A 152 -9.69 -4.59 11.06
C LEU A 152 -9.05 -5.95 10.77
N LEU A 153 -9.85 -7.01 10.80
CA LEU A 153 -9.45 -8.39 10.48
C LEU A 153 -9.30 -8.67 8.97
N ALA A 154 -9.57 -7.66 8.11
CA ALA A 154 -9.30 -7.68 6.68
C ALA A 154 -7.97 -6.99 6.31
N LEU A 155 -7.32 -6.31 7.26
CA LEU A 155 -6.07 -5.62 7.02
C LEU A 155 -4.93 -6.63 6.82
N SER A 156 -3.98 -6.31 5.94
CA SER A 156 -2.86 -7.22 5.63
C SER A 156 -2.04 -7.59 6.87
N HIS A 157 -1.96 -6.70 7.86
CA HIS A 157 -1.27 -6.95 9.12
C HIS A 157 -1.89 -8.07 9.96
N THR A 158 -3.15 -8.45 9.70
CA THR A 158 -3.83 -9.56 10.37
C THR A 158 -3.85 -10.84 9.53
N ALA A 159 -3.06 -10.92 8.46
CA ALA A 159 -2.97 -12.12 7.65
C ALA A 159 -2.38 -13.30 8.45
N VAL A 160 -2.88 -14.49 8.18
CA VAL A 160 -2.60 -15.68 8.99
C VAL A 160 -1.27 -16.30 8.57
N THR A 161 -0.42 -16.53 9.57
CA THR A 161 0.88 -17.19 9.42
C THR A 161 0.87 -18.54 10.11
N LYS A 162 1.59 -19.52 9.54
CA LYS A 162 1.66 -20.87 10.10
C LYS A 162 2.20 -20.87 11.54
N GLY A 163 1.43 -21.42 12.47
CA GLY A 163 1.71 -21.45 13.91
C GLY A 163 1.82 -20.05 14.54
N GLY A 164 1.33 -19.00 13.88
CA GLY A 164 1.54 -17.61 14.29
C GLY A 164 3.00 -17.18 14.30
N LYS A 165 3.90 -17.84 13.58
CA LYS A 165 5.33 -17.52 13.56
C LYS A 165 5.67 -16.48 12.49
N PRO A 166 6.64 -15.57 12.74
CA PRO A 166 7.10 -14.66 11.70
C PRO A 166 7.72 -15.46 10.55
N PRO A 167 7.26 -15.26 9.29
CA PRO A 167 7.78 -15.99 8.14
C PRO A 167 9.19 -15.50 7.78
N GLY A 168 10.03 -16.42 7.29
CA GLY A 168 11.32 -16.07 6.72
C GLY A 168 11.18 -15.48 5.30
N LEU A 169 12.06 -14.55 4.94
CA LEU A 169 12.04 -13.84 3.66
C LEU A 169 12.20 -14.74 2.42
N GLU A 170 12.84 -15.91 2.55
CA GLU A 170 13.13 -16.81 1.42
C GLU A 170 12.22 -18.03 1.35
N ARG A 171 11.48 -18.33 2.43
CA ARG A 171 10.62 -19.52 2.54
C ARG A 171 9.35 -19.20 3.33
N ALA A 172 8.74 -18.06 3.04
CA ALA A 172 7.47 -17.72 3.66
C ALA A 172 6.40 -18.74 3.22
N ILE A 173 5.76 -19.37 4.21
CA ILE A 173 4.65 -20.31 4.01
C ILE A 173 3.38 -19.58 4.44
N GLY A 174 2.52 -19.30 3.47
CA GLY A 174 1.19 -18.73 3.71
C GLY A 174 0.10 -19.62 3.15
N SER A 175 -1.09 -19.07 2.97
CA SER A 175 -2.27 -19.75 2.42
C SER A 175 -2.76 -19.14 1.10
N GLY A 176 -2.14 -18.03 0.68
CA GLY A 176 -2.60 -17.19 -0.42
C GLY A 176 -2.49 -17.84 -1.80
N PRO A 177 -2.96 -17.16 -2.85
CA PRO A 177 -3.00 -17.70 -4.21
C PRO A 177 -1.65 -18.09 -4.80
N PHE A 178 -0.54 -17.49 -4.32
CA PHE A 178 0.80 -17.80 -4.78
C PHE A 178 1.74 -18.17 -3.63
N ALA A 179 2.61 -19.13 -3.87
CA ALA A 179 3.66 -19.55 -2.94
C ALA A 179 5.03 -19.00 -3.38
N ILE A 180 5.91 -18.71 -2.41
CA ILE A 180 7.30 -18.32 -2.70
C ILE A 180 8.04 -19.49 -3.33
N GLU A 181 8.55 -19.29 -4.55
CA GLU A 181 9.41 -20.25 -5.23
C GLU A 181 10.90 -19.93 -5.02
N GLY A 182 11.25 -18.65 -5.01
CA GLY A 182 12.62 -18.23 -4.68
C GLY A 182 12.86 -16.73 -4.76
N LEU A 183 13.86 -16.28 -4.02
CA LEU A 183 14.31 -14.89 -3.98
C LEU A 183 15.73 -14.80 -4.53
N ASP A 184 15.92 -14.04 -5.61
CA ASP A 184 17.22 -13.70 -6.16
C ASP A 184 17.54 -12.24 -5.80
N ARG A 185 18.39 -12.05 -4.78
CA ARG A 185 18.77 -10.71 -4.31
C ARG A 185 19.69 -9.98 -5.29
N VAL A 186 20.49 -10.73 -6.06
CA VAL A 186 21.45 -10.15 -7.02
C VAL A 186 20.69 -9.61 -8.22
N ARG A 187 19.75 -10.40 -8.76
CA ARG A 187 18.90 -9.99 -9.88
C ARG A 187 17.67 -9.20 -9.45
N ARG A 188 17.39 -9.13 -8.14
CA ARG A 188 16.27 -8.41 -7.53
C ARG A 188 14.92 -8.92 -8.02
N LEU A 189 14.77 -10.24 -7.99
CA LEU A 189 13.57 -10.93 -8.44
C LEU A 189 13.03 -11.81 -7.33
N LEU A 190 11.73 -11.70 -7.05
CA LEU A 190 10.98 -12.66 -6.26
C LEU A 190 10.10 -13.49 -7.19
N ARG A 191 10.36 -14.79 -7.24
CA ARG A 191 9.56 -15.75 -8.01
C ARG A 191 8.48 -16.35 -7.11
N LEU A 192 7.25 -16.28 -7.60
CA LEU A 192 6.07 -16.84 -6.99
C LEU A 192 5.47 -17.87 -7.94
N LYS A 193 5.07 -19.03 -7.42
CA LYS A 193 4.34 -20.07 -8.18
C LYS A 193 2.89 -20.10 -7.75
N ALA A 194 1.97 -20.44 -8.66
CA ALA A 194 0.57 -20.63 -8.30
C ALA A 194 0.40 -21.73 -7.25
N PHE A 195 -0.55 -21.53 -6.34
CA PHE A 195 -0.97 -22.54 -5.39
C PHE A 195 -2.22 -23.26 -5.91
N ASP A 196 -2.02 -24.47 -6.44
CA ASP A 196 -3.08 -25.26 -7.08
C ASP A 196 -4.26 -25.55 -6.15
N ASP A 197 -4.00 -25.75 -4.86
CA ASP A 197 -5.00 -26.09 -3.84
C ASP A 197 -5.59 -24.85 -3.12
N HIS A 198 -5.40 -23.65 -3.68
CA HIS A 198 -5.96 -22.43 -3.07
C HIS A 198 -7.49 -22.50 -3.01
N PHE A 199 -8.05 -22.29 -1.82
CA PHE A 199 -9.49 -22.50 -1.55
C PHE A 199 -10.42 -21.56 -2.34
N ALA A 200 -9.91 -20.43 -2.84
CA ALA A 200 -10.67 -19.51 -3.69
C ALA A 200 -10.42 -19.73 -5.19
N GLY A 201 -9.78 -20.85 -5.56
CA GLY A 201 -9.41 -21.19 -6.93
C GLY A 201 -7.93 -20.91 -7.21
N ARG A 202 -7.37 -21.74 -8.09
CA ARG A 202 -6.00 -21.61 -8.60
C ARG A 202 -5.89 -20.35 -9.48
N PRO A 203 -4.84 -19.52 -9.32
CA PRO A 203 -4.52 -18.47 -10.28
C PRO A 203 -4.32 -18.99 -11.70
N TYR A 204 -4.57 -18.14 -12.70
CA TYR A 204 -4.36 -18.56 -14.09
C TYR A 204 -2.88 -18.76 -14.42
N LEU A 205 -2.01 -17.84 -14.01
CA LEU A 205 -0.56 -17.96 -14.22
C LEU A 205 0.02 -19.19 -13.52
N ASP A 206 1.05 -19.81 -14.11
CA ASP A 206 1.88 -20.77 -13.38
C ASP A 206 2.86 -20.04 -12.44
N GLN A 207 3.34 -18.88 -12.89
CA GLN A 207 4.37 -18.12 -12.19
C GLN A 207 4.16 -16.61 -12.32
N LEU A 208 4.36 -15.91 -11.22
CA LEU A 208 4.47 -14.46 -11.15
C LEU A 208 5.88 -14.10 -10.67
N VAL A 209 6.58 -13.28 -11.44
CA VAL A 209 7.91 -12.78 -11.08
C VAL A 209 7.79 -11.31 -10.72
N LEU A 210 8.21 -10.94 -9.51
CA LEU A 210 8.18 -9.57 -9.02
C LEU A 210 9.60 -9.01 -9.00
N GLY A 211 9.88 -8.01 -9.84
CA GLY A 211 11.18 -7.36 -9.93
C GLY A 211 11.18 -5.94 -9.36
N TRP A 212 12.24 -5.53 -8.64
CA TRP A 212 12.43 -4.16 -8.19
C TRP A 212 13.75 -3.57 -8.70
N TYR A 213 13.80 -2.25 -8.85
CA TYR A 213 14.84 -1.57 -9.63
C TYR A 213 15.48 -0.42 -8.84
N ASP A 214 16.76 -0.13 -9.12
CA ASP A 214 17.48 1.02 -8.55
C ASP A 214 17.09 2.35 -9.19
N SER A 215 16.62 2.30 -10.44
CA SER A 215 16.27 3.49 -11.20
C SER A 215 15.00 3.26 -12.02
N PRO A 216 14.20 4.31 -12.24
CA PRO A 216 13.07 4.25 -13.16
C PRO A 216 13.47 3.77 -14.58
N ASP A 217 14.65 4.16 -15.05
CA ASP A 217 15.17 3.79 -16.38
C ASP A 217 15.37 2.29 -16.54
N GLY A 218 15.88 1.63 -15.48
CA GLY A 218 16.10 0.18 -15.50
C GLY A 218 14.79 -0.60 -15.65
N GLU A 219 13.76 -0.15 -14.93
CA GLU A 219 12.41 -0.72 -15.01
C GLU A 219 11.81 -0.51 -16.41
N ALA A 220 11.79 0.73 -16.89
CA ALA A 220 11.19 1.09 -18.16
C ALA A 220 11.85 0.37 -19.35
N ARG A 221 13.18 0.29 -19.39
CA ARG A 221 13.90 -0.46 -20.43
C ARG A 221 13.54 -1.94 -20.43
N ARG A 222 13.36 -2.53 -19.25
CA ARG A 222 12.99 -3.95 -19.13
C ARG A 222 11.58 -4.19 -19.65
N PHE A 223 10.66 -3.26 -19.41
CA PHE A 223 9.34 -3.27 -20.03
C PHE A 223 9.43 -3.10 -21.54
N GLU A 224 10.02 -2.02 -22.06
CA GLU A 224 10.11 -1.69 -23.49
C GLU A 224 10.71 -2.82 -24.35
N THR A 225 11.70 -3.54 -23.80
CA THR A 225 12.38 -4.66 -24.46
C THR A 225 11.61 -5.98 -24.36
N GLY A 226 10.55 -6.04 -23.56
CA GLY A 226 9.71 -7.23 -23.35
C GLY A 226 10.24 -8.19 -22.28
N GLY A 227 11.29 -7.82 -21.55
CA GLY A 227 11.82 -8.57 -20.41
C GLY A 227 10.90 -8.55 -19.19
N SER A 228 9.98 -7.58 -19.11
CA SER A 228 8.86 -7.57 -18.16
C SER A 228 7.55 -7.29 -18.91
N GLN A 229 6.45 -7.91 -18.48
CA GLN A 229 5.14 -7.71 -19.08
C GLN A 229 4.33 -6.61 -18.39
N LEU A 230 4.70 -6.20 -17.17
CA LEU A 230 4.03 -5.14 -16.41
C LEU A 230 5.05 -4.19 -15.74
N SER A 231 4.81 -2.88 -15.85
CA SER A 231 5.65 -1.84 -15.26
C SER A 231 4.84 -0.72 -14.63
N ALA A 232 5.29 -0.24 -13.47
CA ALA A 232 4.74 0.94 -12.83
C ALA A 232 5.18 2.25 -13.50
N ARG A 233 6.29 2.25 -14.23
CA ARG A 233 6.81 3.41 -14.98
C ARG A 233 6.39 3.43 -16.44
N GLY A 234 6.20 2.26 -17.03
CA GLY A 234 5.69 2.08 -18.38
C GLY A 234 6.58 2.61 -19.49
N VAL A 235 5.92 3.33 -20.42
CA VAL A 235 6.43 3.71 -21.75
C VAL A 235 6.85 5.16 -21.90
N GLY A 236 6.94 5.87 -20.79
CA GLY A 236 7.22 7.31 -20.81
C GLY A 236 8.50 7.71 -20.10
N ALA A 237 9.29 6.76 -19.57
CA ALA A 237 10.32 7.12 -18.61
C ALA A 237 11.34 8.09 -19.21
N PHE A 238 11.88 7.90 -20.43
CA PHE A 238 12.66 8.94 -21.13
C PHE A 238 12.70 8.78 -22.68
N ALA A 239 12.71 9.92 -23.39
CA ALA A 239 13.10 10.11 -24.79
C ALA A 239 12.22 9.50 -25.91
N GLY A 240 10.89 9.52 -25.77
CA GLY A 240 9.99 9.31 -26.92
C GLY A 240 10.06 7.92 -27.56
N SER A 241 10.60 6.94 -26.85
CA SER A 241 10.65 5.54 -27.29
C SER A 241 9.32 4.87 -26.97
N GLN A 242 8.78 4.15 -27.97
CA GLN A 242 7.58 3.32 -27.81
C GLN A 242 8.03 1.88 -27.54
N PRO A 243 7.29 1.10 -26.74
CA PRO A 243 7.65 -0.29 -26.50
C PRO A 243 7.52 -1.07 -27.81
N LYS A 244 8.24 -2.19 -27.95
CA LYS A 244 8.19 -3.01 -29.18
C LYS A 244 6.86 -3.75 -29.39
N PHE A 245 5.87 -3.52 -28.55
CA PHE A 245 4.59 -4.21 -28.48
C PHE A 245 3.47 -3.21 -28.17
N ARG A 246 2.21 -3.62 -28.24
CA ARG A 246 1.12 -2.75 -27.75
C ARG A 246 1.05 -2.85 -26.23
N ALA A 247 0.93 -1.70 -25.58
CA ALA A 247 0.77 -1.59 -24.14
C ALA A 247 -0.49 -0.77 -23.84
N ASP A 248 -1.22 -1.22 -22.83
CA ASP A 248 -2.30 -0.47 -22.19
C ASP A 248 -1.86 -0.13 -20.76
N ASP A 249 -2.61 0.73 -20.07
CA ASP A 249 -2.43 1.01 -18.65
C ASP A 249 -3.71 0.80 -17.86
N VAL A 250 -3.54 0.42 -16.59
CA VAL A 250 -4.59 0.38 -15.59
C VAL A 250 -4.13 1.14 -14.35
N GLU A 251 -5.01 1.96 -13.80
CA GLU A 251 -4.74 2.76 -12.60
C GLU A 251 -5.69 2.35 -11.48
N GLY A 252 -5.14 2.18 -10.28
CA GLY A 252 -5.89 1.93 -9.05
C GLY A 252 -6.42 3.21 -8.38
N PRO A 253 -7.11 3.08 -7.25
CA PRO A 253 -7.45 4.24 -6.42
C PRO A 253 -6.20 4.94 -5.88
N ALA A 254 -6.32 6.24 -5.55
CA ALA A 254 -5.25 7.01 -4.92
C ALA A 254 -5.17 6.64 -3.43
N ALA A 255 -4.52 5.50 -3.18
CA ALA A 255 -4.56 4.77 -1.92
C ALA A 255 -3.22 4.69 -1.20
N LEU A 256 -2.17 5.29 -1.75
CA LEU A 256 -0.84 5.32 -1.16
C LEU A 256 -0.57 6.72 -0.61
N LEU A 257 -0.73 6.87 0.71
CA LEU A 257 -0.39 8.12 1.39
C LEU A 257 1.12 8.25 1.48
N VAL A 258 1.64 9.38 0.98
CA VAL A 258 3.02 9.81 1.21
C VAL A 258 3.03 10.91 2.26
N PHE A 259 3.98 10.84 3.19
CA PHE A 259 4.05 11.75 4.34
C PHE A 259 5.50 12.04 4.75
N VAL A 260 5.70 13.12 5.52
CA VAL A 260 6.91 13.34 6.30
C VAL A 260 6.69 12.77 7.70
N GLY A 261 7.56 11.86 8.13
CA GLY A 261 7.61 11.39 9.51
C GLY A 261 8.70 12.10 10.32
N PHE A 262 8.60 12.04 11.64
CA PHE A 262 9.45 12.76 12.59
C PHE A 262 10.25 11.80 13.47
N GLY A 263 11.57 11.86 13.36
CA GLY A 263 12.49 11.03 14.12
C GLY A 263 12.97 11.73 15.38
N ARG A 264 14.04 11.21 15.99
CA ARG A 264 14.51 11.62 17.32
C ARG A 264 15.95 12.13 17.34
N ALA A 265 16.59 12.30 16.19
CA ALA A 265 17.95 12.83 16.12
C ALA A 265 18.04 14.27 16.70
N HIS A 266 17.07 15.13 16.38
CA HIS A 266 16.82 16.42 17.06
C HIS A 266 15.43 16.42 17.72
N ALA A 267 15.24 15.57 18.73
CA ALA A 267 13.94 15.36 19.36
C ALA A 267 13.30 16.63 19.95
N ASP A 268 14.09 17.59 20.44
CA ASP A 268 13.58 18.87 20.94
C ASP A 268 12.89 19.71 19.86
N VAL A 269 13.35 19.59 18.61
CA VAL A 269 12.74 20.22 17.43
C VAL A 269 11.58 19.38 16.89
N THR A 270 11.85 18.12 16.55
CA THR A 270 10.88 17.27 15.83
C THR A 270 9.69 16.86 16.69
N ALA A 271 9.83 16.87 18.03
CA ALA A 271 8.73 16.61 18.95
C ALA A 271 7.81 17.83 19.19
N ASP A 272 8.22 19.07 18.88
CA ASP A 272 7.37 20.26 19.08
C ASP A 272 6.28 20.36 17.98
N ALA A 273 5.02 20.39 18.41
CA ALA A 273 3.88 20.47 17.50
C ALA A 273 3.84 21.78 16.69
N GLY A 274 4.43 22.86 17.21
CA GLY A 274 4.56 24.14 16.49
C GLY A 274 5.53 24.03 15.31
N PHE A 275 6.66 23.33 15.47
CA PHE A 275 7.55 22.99 14.36
C PHE A 275 6.85 22.14 13.30
N ARG A 276 6.20 21.05 13.72
CA ARG A 276 5.46 20.16 12.79
C ARG A 276 4.40 20.93 12.01
N ARG A 277 3.67 21.82 12.69
CA ARG A 277 2.67 22.70 12.08
C ARG A 277 3.28 23.73 11.13
N ALA A 278 4.43 24.32 11.48
CA ALA A 278 5.14 25.23 10.59
C ALA A 278 5.55 24.53 9.30
N LEU A 279 6.10 23.31 9.39
CA LEU A 279 6.46 22.51 8.22
C LEU A 279 5.23 22.17 7.37
N ASP A 280 4.15 21.69 7.98
CA ASP A 280 2.89 21.38 7.28
C ASP A 280 2.32 22.58 6.52
N LEU A 281 2.37 23.78 7.11
CA LEU A 281 1.91 25.01 6.48
C LEU A 281 2.85 25.47 5.35
N ALA A 282 4.17 25.30 5.50
CA ALA A 282 5.16 25.76 4.52
C ALA A 282 5.20 24.93 3.22
N VAL A 283 4.82 23.65 3.27
CA VAL A 283 4.86 22.77 2.10
C VAL A 283 3.79 23.17 1.07
N ALA A 284 4.26 23.65 -0.09
CA ALA A 284 3.45 23.95 -1.26
C ALA A 284 3.05 22.67 -2.01
N ARG A 285 1.87 22.14 -1.70
CA ARG A 285 1.44 20.80 -2.13
C ARG A 285 1.08 20.69 -3.61
N ASP A 286 0.74 21.78 -4.30
CA ASP A 286 0.51 21.72 -5.75
C ASP A 286 1.79 21.38 -6.53
N ALA A 287 2.97 21.73 -6.00
CA ALA A 287 4.26 21.41 -6.61
C ALA A 287 4.60 19.90 -6.56
N LEU A 288 3.82 19.09 -5.83
CA LEU A 288 3.99 17.63 -5.77
C LEU A 288 3.36 16.89 -6.95
N LYS A 289 2.44 17.53 -7.69
CA LYS A 289 1.77 16.93 -8.86
C LYS A 289 2.72 16.61 -10.01
N THR A 290 3.90 17.22 -10.04
CA THR A 290 4.89 17.06 -11.12
C THR A 290 5.99 16.05 -10.78
N VAL A 291 5.91 15.38 -9.63
CA VAL A 291 7.00 14.56 -9.06
C VAL A 291 6.92 13.10 -9.51
N THR A 292 5.86 12.69 -10.22
CA THR A 292 5.61 11.27 -10.52
C THR A 292 5.69 10.96 -12.00
N SER A 293 5.90 9.69 -12.32
CA SER A 293 6.02 9.15 -13.68
C SER A 293 4.67 8.98 -14.38
N GLY A 294 3.77 9.95 -14.25
CA GLY A 294 2.50 9.99 -14.98
C GLY A 294 1.30 9.28 -14.32
N GLU A 295 1.45 8.83 -13.08
CA GLU A 295 0.33 8.37 -12.25
C GLU A 295 -0.43 9.55 -11.62
N ARG A 296 -1.69 9.32 -11.26
CA ARG A 296 -2.48 10.33 -10.56
C ARG A 296 -1.96 10.61 -9.14
N VAL A 297 -1.76 11.89 -8.87
CA VAL A 297 -1.36 12.42 -7.56
C VAL A 297 -2.45 13.35 -7.02
N VAL A 298 -2.84 13.13 -5.78
CA VAL A 298 -3.85 13.93 -5.06
C VAL A 298 -3.20 14.54 -3.82
N PRO A 299 -2.71 15.79 -3.89
CA PRO A 299 -2.09 16.43 -2.74
C PRO A 299 -3.08 16.66 -1.59
N SER A 300 -2.63 16.43 -0.35
CA SER A 300 -3.50 16.45 0.83
C SER A 300 -2.78 16.95 2.08
N ARG A 301 -3.53 17.60 2.99
CA ARG A 301 -3.10 17.90 4.37
C ARG A 301 -3.66 16.95 5.41
N GLU A 302 -4.58 16.08 5.00
CA GLU A 302 -5.17 15.05 5.84
C GLU A 302 -4.66 13.68 5.42
N PRO A 303 -4.46 12.76 6.37
CA PRO A 303 -4.08 11.40 6.08
C PRO A 303 -5.28 10.54 5.63
N VAL A 304 -6.38 11.17 5.21
CA VAL A 304 -7.59 10.53 4.70
C VAL A 304 -7.83 11.03 3.27
N PRO A 305 -8.02 10.15 2.27
CA PRO A 305 -8.33 10.58 0.91
C PRO A 305 -9.75 11.16 0.84
N VAL A 306 -10.01 12.01 -0.15
CA VAL A 306 -11.32 12.70 -0.29
C VAL A 306 -12.45 11.69 -0.48
N GLU A 307 -12.16 10.61 -1.21
CA GLU A 307 -13.05 9.48 -1.47
C GLU A 307 -13.43 8.72 -0.18
N ALA A 308 -12.60 8.81 0.87
CA ALA A 308 -12.89 8.27 2.20
C ALA A 308 -13.50 9.30 3.16
N GLY A 309 -13.84 10.51 2.70
CA GLY A 309 -14.35 11.60 3.54
C GLY A 309 -13.30 12.57 4.07
N GLY A 310 -12.07 12.53 3.53
CA GLY A 310 -11.05 13.55 3.79
C GLY A 310 -11.39 14.91 3.17
N ARG A 311 -10.81 15.98 3.70
CA ARG A 311 -11.05 17.34 3.18
C ARG A 311 -10.22 17.64 1.94
N ALA A 312 -10.85 18.31 0.98
CA ALA A 312 -10.16 18.87 -0.17
C ALA A 312 -9.16 19.97 0.25
N LEU A 313 -8.08 20.08 -0.51
CA LEU A 313 -7.01 21.03 -0.25
C LEU A 313 -7.49 22.49 -0.46
N SER A 314 -7.22 23.36 0.50
CA SER A 314 -7.50 24.80 0.37
C SER A 314 -6.50 25.50 -0.57
N ALA A 315 -6.83 26.71 -1.04
CA ALA A 315 -5.92 27.51 -1.87
C ALA A 315 -4.59 27.82 -1.16
N ALA A 316 -4.65 28.17 0.13
CA ALA A 316 -3.45 28.40 0.95
C ALA A 316 -2.58 27.13 1.05
N ALA A 317 -3.19 25.96 1.25
CA ALA A 317 -2.46 24.70 1.34
C ALA A 317 -1.85 24.25 0.00
N ARG A 318 -2.44 24.63 -1.14
CA ARG A 318 -1.87 24.40 -2.48
C ARG A 318 -0.57 25.19 -2.67
N ALA A 319 -0.58 26.48 -2.34
CA ALA A 319 0.56 27.37 -2.51
C ALA A 319 1.62 27.28 -1.40
N GLY A 320 1.24 26.79 -0.22
CA GLY A 320 2.01 26.93 1.03
C GLY A 320 1.66 28.26 1.72
N ASP A 321 1.30 28.19 3.00
CA ASP A 321 0.93 29.34 3.83
C ASP A 321 2.14 29.81 4.65
N MET A 322 3.06 30.49 3.99
CA MET A 322 4.30 30.96 4.62
C MET A 322 4.06 31.91 5.82
N PRO A 323 3.14 32.89 5.76
CA PRO A 323 2.85 33.74 6.92
C PRO A 323 2.40 32.93 8.15
N ALA A 324 1.48 31.98 7.98
CA ALA A 324 1.06 31.12 9.08
C ALA A 324 2.18 30.16 9.54
N ALA A 325 3.02 29.69 8.61
CA ALA A 325 4.15 28.83 8.91
C ALA A 325 5.20 29.56 9.78
N HIS A 326 5.58 30.79 9.42
CA HIS A 326 6.50 31.61 10.22
C HIS A 326 5.91 31.94 11.60
N ALA A 327 4.60 32.22 11.68
CA ALA A 327 3.94 32.46 12.96
C ALA A 327 3.98 31.22 13.87
N ALA A 328 3.71 30.03 13.32
CA ALA A 328 3.81 28.76 14.05
C ALA A 328 5.25 28.50 14.52
N LEU A 329 6.24 28.74 13.65
CA LEU A 329 7.66 28.56 13.97
C LEU A 329 8.14 29.54 15.05
N ALA A 330 7.75 30.82 14.96
CA ALA A 330 8.06 31.81 15.99
C ALA A 330 7.42 31.44 17.34
N GLY A 331 6.21 30.89 17.32
CA GLY A 331 5.57 30.32 18.51
C GLY A 331 6.36 29.14 19.10
N ALA A 332 6.95 28.28 18.26
CA ALA A 332 7.83 27.18 18.66
C ALA A 332 9.16 27.66 19.23
N GLY A 333 9.77 28.69 18.63
CA GLY A 333 11.04 29.28 19.07
C GLY A 333 11.01 29.88 20.48
N LYS A 334 9.82 30.20 21.02
CA LYS A 334 9.65 30.61 22.43
C LYS A 334 9.84 29.45 23.41
N ARG A 335 9.68 28.21 22.97
CA ARG A 335 9.78 26.99 23.80
C ARG A 335 11.03 26.18 23.48
N VAL A 336 11.45 26.16 22.22
CA VAL A 336 12.58 25.37 21.72
C VAL A 336 13.68 26.31 21.24
N LYS A 337 14.82 26.29 21.94
CA LYS A 337 15.95 27.20 21.68
C LYS A 337 16.48 27.07 20.25
N ALA A 338 16.55 25.85 19.70
CA ALA A 338 17.02 25.61 18.34
C ALA A 338 16.12 26.24 17.25
N LEU A 339 14.86 26.57 17.60
CA LEU A 339 13.89 27.20 16.71
C LEU A 339 13.77 28.72 16.90
N ALA A 340 14.55 29.30 17.82
CA ALA A 340 14.60 30.74 17.99
C ALA A 340 15.18 31.41 16.72
N PRO A 341 14.68 32.58 16.30
CA PRO A 341 15.08 33.21 15.03
C PRO A 341 16.60 33.37 14.83
N ASP A 342 17.34 33.63 15.91
CA ASP A 342 18.79 33.79 15.94
C ASP A 342 19.58 32.47 15.95
N GLN A 343 18.90 31.33 16.14
CA GLN A 343 19.50 29.99 16.14
C GLN A 343 19.15 29.16 14.90
N LEU A 344 18.10 29.52 14.14
CA LEU A 344 17.63 28.75 12.98
C LEU A 344 18.74 28.44 11.96
N ALA A 345 19.60 29.43 11.66
CA ALA A 345 20.71 29.26 10.71
C ALA A 345 21.77 28.22 11.15
N LYS A 346 21.77 27.82 12.43
CA LYS A 346 22.66 26.78 12.98
C LYS A 346 22.01 25.40 12.98
N LEU A 347 20.68 25.35 12.86
CA LEU A 347 19.94 24.09 12.82
C LEU A 347 20.09 23.47 11.43
N LYS A 348 20.56 22.22 11.40
CA LYS A 348 20.64 21.41 10.20
C LYS A 348 19.91 20.10 10.42
N LEU A 349 18.84 19.89 9.66
CA LEU A 349 18.04 18.67 9.74
C LEU A 349 18.39 17.70 8.62
N GLU A 350 18.36 16.42 8.92
CA GLU A 350 18.51 15.36 7.93
C GLU A 350 17.14 14.79 7.51
N ILE A 351 16.91 14.69 6.21
CA ILE A 351 15.75 14.00 5.63
C ILE A 351 16.23 12.69 5.02
N VAL A 352 15.78 11.55 5.56
CA VAL A 352 16.13 10.24 5.03
C VAL A 352 15.09 9.78 4.01
N VAL A 353 15.55 9.28 2.87
CA VAL A 353 14.72 8.66 1.81
C VAL A 353 15.20 7.24 1.56
N GLU A 354 14.32 6.40 1.03
CA GLU A 354 14.68 5.02 0.68
C GLU A 354 15.13 4.96 -0.78
N GLU A 355 16.29 4.38 -1.03
CA GLU A 355 16.99 4.47 -2.32
C GLU A 355 16.25 3.81 -3.48
N THR A 356 15.47 2.74 -3.23
CA THR A 356 14.70 2.04 -4.27
C THR A 356 13.35 2.70 -4.59
N ARG A 357 13.04 3.82 -3.91
CA ARG A 357 11.86 4.66 -4.17
C ARG A 357 12.31 6.02 -4.72
N PRO A 358 12.67 6.10 -6.01
CA PRO A 358 13.33 7.28 -6.60
C PRO A 358 12.52 8.58 -6.44
N ASP A 359 11.19 8.50 -6.46
CA ASP A 359 10.33 9.68 -6.26
C ASP A 359 10.48 10.27 -4.85
N ASP A 360 10.84 9.48 -3.84
CA ASP A 360 10.99 9.97 -2.46
C ASP A 360 12.07 11.06 -2.37
N ARG A 361 13.11 11.00 -3.22
CA ARG A 361 14.12 12.05 -3.28
C ARG A 361 13.56 13.37 -3.78
N GLU A 362 12.84 13.36 -4.90
CA GLU A 362 12.24 14.59 -5.45
C GLU A 362 11.15 15.14 -4.51
N ILE A 363 10.41 14.27 -3.83
CA ILE A 363 9.47 14.65 -2.76
C ILE A 363 10.22 15.31 -1.61
N ALA A 364 11.33 14.73 -1.15
CA ALA A 364 12.16 15.31 -0.11
C ALA A 364 12.73 16.67 -0.52
N GLU A 365 13.10 16.88 -1.79
CA GLU A 365 13.54 18.21 -2.27
C GLU A 365 12.43 19.27 -2.18
N ARG A 366 11.17 18.88 -2.28
CA ARG A 366 10.02 19.78 -2.07
C ARG A 366 9.88 20.15 -0.59
N VAL A 367 10.21 19.22 0.32
CA VAL A 367 10.28 19.45 1.77
C VAL A 367 11.48 20.32 2.13
N VAL A 368 12.67 20.08 1.55
CA VAL A 368 13.87 20.92 1.71
C VAL A 368 13.53 22.37 1.37
N ARG A 369 12.87 22.62 0.23
CA ARG A 369 12.47 23.99 -0.15
C ARG A 369 11.50 24.64 0.84
N ALA A 370 10.67 23.86 1.52
CA ALA A 370 9.80 24.39 2.58
C ALA A 370 10.62 24.76 3.83
N LEU A 371 11.58 23.93 4.23
CA LEU A 371 12.50 24.21 5.34
C LEU A 371 13.42 25.40 5.05
N ASP A 372 13.94 25.53 3.83
CA ASP A 372 14.78 26.66 3.42
C ASP A 372 14.02 27.98 3.54
N LYS A 373 12.74 28.01 3.13
CA LYS A 373 11.86 29.19 3.30
C LYS A 373 11.55 29.50 4.77
N LEU A 374 11.71 28.52 5.66
CA LEU A 374 11.64 28.69 7.12
C LEU A 374 13.00 29.06 7.74
N GLY A 375 14.08 29.12 6.95
CA GLY A 375 15.43 29.44 7.41
C GLY A 375 16.16 28.25 8.06
N ILE A 376 15.73 27.02 7.79
CA ILE A 376 16.31 25.80 8.36
C ILE A 376 17.03 25.04 7.26
N ALA A 377 18.34 24.84 7.44
CA ALA A 377 19.12 24.05 6.50
C ALA A 377 18.75 22.56 6.60
N SER A 378 18.75 21.85 5.48
CA SER A 378 18.54 20.41 5.49
C SER A 378 19.33 19.66 4.42
N THR A 379 19.56 18.37 4.65
CA THR A 379 20.24 17.48 3.70
C THR A 379 19.45 16.19 3.50
N ILE A 380 19.41 15.71 2.26
CA ILE A 380 18.76 14.45 1.91
C ILE A 380 19.80 13.32 1.95
N VAL A 381 19.48 12.25 2.68
CA VAL A 381 20.28 11.03 2.74
C VAL A 381 19.46 9.85 2.22
N ALA A 382 19.90 9.26 1.11
CA ALA A 382 19.32 8.03 0.60
C ALA A 382 19.95 6.83 1.34
N ALA A 383 19.12 5.86 1.74
CA ALA A 383 19.57 4.65 2.39
C ALA A 383 18.90 3.42 1.77
N PRO A 384 19.61 2.26 1.73
CA PRO A 384 18.99 0.97 1.40
C PRO A 384 17.80 0.66 2.29
N ALA A 385 16.77 0.00 1.76
CA ALA A 385 15.53 -0.32 2.47
C ALA A 385 15.71 -0.84 3.91
N HIS A 386 16.64 -1.78 4.14
CA HIS A 386 16.93 -2.29 5.48
C HIS A 386 17.49 -1.20 6.41
N ALA A 387 18.49 -0.43 5.94
CA ALA A 387 19.10 0.64 6.72
C ALA A 387 18.11 1.78 6.98
N PHE A 388 17.30 2.16 5.98
CA PHE A 388 16.21 3.13 6.12
C PHE A 388 15.26 2.73 7.25
N ARG A 389 14.78 1.48 7.24
CA ARG A 389 13.86 0.95 8.25
C ARG A 389 14.49 0.89 9.64
N GLU A 390 15.74 0.43 9.75
CA GLU A 390 16.48 0.38 11.02
C GLU A 390 16.65 1.77 11.63
N ARG A 391 16.99 2.77 10.80
CA ARG A 391 17.13 4.17 11.24
C ARG A 391 15.82 4.72 11.78
N ILE A 392 14.70 4.50 11.08
CA ILE A 392 13.38 4.93 11.56
C ILE A 392 13.03 4.25 12.88
N ALA A 393 13.22 2.93 12.98
CA ALA A 393 12.93 2.18 14.20
C ALA A 393 13.72 2.70 15.41
N LYS A 394 15.01 3.05 15.20
CA LYS A 394 15.87 3.65 16.24
C LYS A 394 15.63 5.14 16.45
N GLY A 395 14.86 5.81 15.59
CA GLY A 395 14.69 7.26 15.59
C GLY A 395 15.95 8.03 15.16
N ALA A 396 16.87 7.39 14.43
CA ALA A 396 18.18 7.92 14.03
C ALA A 396 18.12 8.78 12.74
N ALA A 397 17.05 9.56 12.60
CA ALA A 397 16.80 10.54 11.54
C ALA A 397 16.05 11.73 12.16
N ASP A 398 16.08 12.90 11.51
CA ASP A 398 15.20 14.00 11.90
C ASP A 398 13.85 13.88 11.23
N LEU A 399 13.88 13.69 9.92
CA LEU A 399 12.72 13.56 9.06
C LEU A 399 12.91 12.36 8.12
N TRP A 400 11.82 11.77 7.66
CA TRP A 400 11.88 10.80 6.56
C TRP A 400 10.66 10.90 5.66
N ILE A 401 10.80 10.48 4.41
CA ILE A 401 9.67 10.30 3.49
C ILE A 401 9.10 8.90 3.67
N GLY A 402 7.92 8.83 4.29
CA GLY A 402 7.19 7.60 4.55
C GLY A 402 6.07 7.40 3.55
N GLN A 403 5.66 6.14 3.38
CA GLN A 403 4.50 5.76 2.60
C GLN A 403 3.66 4.75 3.38
N VAL A 404 2.34 4.81 3.25
CA VAL A 404 1.41 3.82 3.83
C VAL A 404 0.21 3.62 2.90
N ALA A 405 -0.24 2.39 2.77
CA ALA A 405 -1.48 2.05 2.08
C ALA A 405 -2.48 1.46 3.08
N VAL A 406 -3.72 1.93 3.01
CA VAL A 406 -4.82 1.56 3.89
C VAL A 406 -6.06 1.39 3.00
N PRO A 407 -7.04 0.54 3.34
CA PRO A 407 -8.30 0.47 2.59
C PRO A 407 -8.92 1.87 2.39
N VAL A 408 -9.09 2.28 1.12
CA VAL A 408 -9.53 3.63 0.72
C VAL A 408 -10.94 4.00 1.12
N THR A 409 -11.72 3.07 1.66
CA THR A 409 -13.14 3.32 1.96
C THR A 409 -13.41 3.64 3.43
N SER A 410 -12.45 3.48 4.34
CA SER A 410 -12.66 3.73 5.78
C SER A 410 -11.79 4.87 6.30
N ALA A 411 -12.43 6.01 6.60
CA ALA A 411 -11.77 7.14 7.28
C ALA A 411 -11.15 6.73 8.62
N ALA A 412 -11.86 5.91 9.40
CA ALA A 412 -11.39 5.45 10.71
C ALA A 412 -10.08 4.66 10.60
N MET A 413 -9.94 3.80 9.58
CA MET A 413 -8.71 3.06 9.34
C MET A 413 -7.56 3.99 8.91
N TRP A 414 -7.83 4.97 8.06
CA TRP A 414 -6.85 5.98 7.65
C TRP A 414 -6.31 6.78 8.84
N TRP A 415 -7.22 7.29 9.69
CA TRP A 415 -6.82 7.96 10.92
C TRP A 415 -6.00 7.05 11.82
N SER A 416 -6.42 5.80 11.98
CA SER A 416 -5.73 4.84 12.84
C SER A 416 -4.30 4.58 12.40
N ALA A 417 -4.12 4.30 11.10
CA ALA A 417 -2.81 4.11 10.51
C ALA A 417 -1.94 5.36 10.65
N ALA A 418 -2.50 6.56 10.44
CA ALA A 418 -1.75 7.82 10.51
C ALA A 418 -1.18 8.12 11.90
N PHE A 419 -1.94 7.84 12.97
CA PHE A 419 -1.42 7.94 14.34
C PHE A 419 -0.34 6.88 14.58
N ALA A 420 -0.61 5.63 14.20
CA ALA A 420 0.32 4.52 14.45
C ALA A 420 1.67 4.70 13.75
N ILE A 421 1.69 5.11 12.47
CA ILE A 421 2.94 5.33 11.71
C ILE A 421 3.73 6.55 12.20
N GLY A 422 3.06 7.51 12.83
CA GLY A 422 3.71 8.63 13.52
C GLY A 422 4.16 8.30 14.95
N GLY A 423 4.01 7.05 15.39
CA GLY A 423 4.43 6.60 16.72
C GLY A 423 3.48 6.99 17.86
N ASP A 424 2.25 7.38 17.56
CA ASP A 424 1.23 7.77 18.54
C ASP A 424 0.21 6.64 18.77
N ASP A 425 -0.12 6.38 20.04
CA ASP A 425 -1.02 5.29 20.46
C ASP A 425 -2.49 5.73 20.61
N TRP A 426 -2.84 6.95 20.21
CA TRP A 426 -4.20 7.48 20.31
C TRP A 426 -5.24 6.56 19.68
N ALA A 427 -4.98 6.09 18.45
CA ALA A 427 -5.91 5.23 17.73
C ALA A 427 -6.15 3.89 18.44
N ALA A 428 -5.09 3.25 18.92
CA ALA A 428 -5.21 2.00 19.68
C ALA A 428 -6.05 2.19 20.95
N ARG A 429 -5.85 3.31 21.67
CA ARG A 429 -6.66 3.65 22.85
C ARG A 429 -8.13 3.90 22.50
N GLN A 430 -8.43 4.60 21.41
CA GLN A 430 -9.82 4.81 20.97
C GLN A 430 -10.49 3.48 20.59
N LEU A 431 -9.80 2.67 19.78
CA LEU A 431 -10.28 1.37 19.32
C LEU A 431 -10.49 0.37 20.48
N ALA A 432 -9.74 0.49 21.57
CA ALA A 432 -9.96 -0.30 22.77
C ALA A 432 -11.27 0.04 23.51
N THR A 433 -11.86 1.20 23.24
CA THR A 433 -13.10 1.67 23.89
C THR A 433 -14.30 1.77 22.95
N GLY A 434 -14.11 1.56 21.65
CA GLY A 434 -15.19 1.62 20.66
C GLY A 434 -14.70 1.98 19.26
N THR A 435 -15.51 2.73 18.54
CA THR A 435 -15.22 3.15 17.15
C THR A 435 -14.53 4.52 17.13
N ILE A 436 -13.66 4.76 16.15
CA ILE A 436 -13.05 6.08 15.96
C ILE A 436 -14.04 6.99 15.22
N GLU A 437 -14.44 8.07 15.88
CA GLU A 437 -15.20 9.16 15.26
C GLU A 437 -14.28 10.04 14.39
N PRO A 438 -14.52 10.15 13.07
CA PRO A 438 -13.62 10.88 12.17
C PRO A 438 -13.40 12.35 12.56
N ALA A 439 -14.42 13.05 13.07
CA ALA A 439 -14.29 14.43 13.51
C ALA A 439 -13.38 14.58 14.75
N ALA A 440 -13.45 13.62 15.68
CA ALA A 440 -12.58 13.61 16.85
C ALA A 440 -11.13 13.29 16.45
N ALA A 441 -10.94 12.32 15.57
CA ALA A 441 -9.64 11.98 15.01
C ALA A 441 -8.98 13.16 14.29
N GLN A 442 -9.75 13.86 13.44
CA GLN A 442 -9.29 15.06 12.75
C GLN A 442 -8.85 16.16 13.72
N LYS A 443 -9.65 16.44 14.76
CA LYS A 443 -9.32 17.44 15.77
C LYS A 443 -8.03 17.08 16.50
N GLN A 444 -7.89 15.82 16.94
CA GLN A 444 -6.68 15.33 17.60
C GLN A 444 -5.46 15.40 16.66
N PHE A 445 -5.63 15.01 15.41
CA PHE A 445 -4.56 14.99 14.42
C PHE A 445 -4.05 16.42 14.14
N ALA A 446 -4.95 17.40 14.07
CA ALA A 446 -4.57 18.81 13.89
C ALA A 446 -3.81 19.40 15.10
N GLN A 447 -3.95 18.80 16.29
CA GLN A 447 -3.25 19.22 17.51
C GLN A 447 -1.87 18.58 17.64
N VAL A 448 -1.77 17.27 17.40
CA VAL A 448 -0.52 16.51 17.59
C VAL A 448 0.33 16.51 16.32
N LEU A 449 -0.32 16.37 15.17
CA LEU A 449 0.27 16.26 13.83
C LEU A 449 1.46 15.26 13.83
N PRO A 450 1.21 13.97 14.12
CA PRO A 450 2.28 12.97 14.31
C PRO A 450 3.04 12.65 13.02
N ILE A 451 2.48 13.03 11.86
CA ILE A 451 3.11 13.05 10.53
C ILE A 451 2.63 14.30 9.79
N VAL A 452 3.31 14.68 8.71
CA VAL A 452 2.81 15.67 7.74
C VAL A 452 2.36 14.95 6.47
N PRO A 453 1.05 14.80 6.22
CA PRO A 453 0.55 14.26 4.96
C PRO A 453 1.00 15.15 3.79
N LEU A 454 1.46 14.55 2.70
CA LEU A 454 1.90 15.27 1.51
C LEU A 454 0.88 15.09 0.37
N MET A 455 0.59 13.84 0.04
CA MET A 455 -0.27 13.47 -1.07
C MET A 455 -0.70 12.00 -1.00
N PHE A 456 -1.77 11.66 -1.71
CA PHE A 456 -2.09 10.31 -2.11
C PHE A 456 -1.61 10.06 -3.54
N ARG A 457 -1.06 8.88 -3.79
CA ARG A 457 -0.68 8.41 -5.13
C ARG A 457 -1.58 7.26 -5.52
N ALA A 458 -2.01 7.24 -6.78
CA ALA A 458 -2.55 6.05 -7.41
C ALA A 458 -1.40 5.20 -7.93
N VAL A 459 -1.50 3.89 -7.77
CA VAL A 459 -0.59 2.97 -8.47
C VAL A 459 -1.13 2.79 -9.87
N LYS A 460 -0.29 3.08 -10.85
CA LYS A 460 -0.55 2.87 -12.27
C LYS A 460 0.37 1.76 -12.76
N LEU A 461 -0.17 0.78 -13.48
CA LEU A 461 0.60 -0.28 -14.12
C LEU A 461 0.32 -0.26 -15.62
N TRP A 462 1.38 -0.09 -16.38
CA TRP A 462 1.41 -0.40 -17.80
C TRP A 462 1.57 -1.89 -17.97
N HIS A 463 0.86 -2.47 -18.94
CA HIS A 463 0.93 -3.88 -19.23
C HIS A 463 0.86 -4.12 -20.74
N ARG A 464 1.48 -5.20 -21.20
CA ARG A 464 1.27 -5.65 -22.58
C ARG A 464 -0.21 -6.00 -22.80
N THR A 465 -0.71 -5.77 -24.01
CA THR A 465 -2.12 -6.05 -24.35
C THR A 465 -2.50 -7.53 -24.32
N ASP A 466 -1.50 -8.43 -24.34
CA ASP A 466 -1.71 -9.87 -24.17
C ASP A 466 -1.81 -10.30 -22.69
N VAL A 467 -1.54 -9.40 -21.74
CA VAL A 467 -1.85 -9.61 -20.33
C VAL A 467 -3.22 -9.02 -20.02
N ARG A 468 -4.13 -9.85 -19.50
CA ARG A 468 -5.49 -9.45 -19.11
C ARG A 468 -5.77 -9.85 -17.66
N GLY A 469 -6.88 -9.37 -17.10
CA GLY A 469 -7.31 -9.69 -15.74
C GLY A 469 -6.59 -8.93 -14.61
N LEU A 470 -5.70 -8.00 -14.94
CA LEU A 470 -5.05 -7.13 -13.95
C LEU A 470 -6.06 -6.12 -13.39
N THR A 471 -6.22 -6.12 -12.08
CA THR A 471 -7.11 -5.20 -11.36
C THR A 471 -6.42 -4.66 -10.09
N PHE A 472 -7.06 -3.75 -9.38
CA PHE A 472 -6.61 -3.26 -8.08
C PHE A 472 -7.66 -3.49 -7.01
N ASP A 473 -7.23 -3.79 -5.79
CA ASP A 473 -8.12 -3.83 -4.64
C ASP A 473 -8.42 -2.43 -4.08
N ALA A 474 -9.26 -2.39 -3.05
CA ALA A 474 -9.64 -1.16 -2.37
C ALA A 474 -8.48 -0.48 -1.60
N SER A 475 -7.29 -1.07 -1.47
CA SER A 475 -6.11 -0.37 -0.94
C SER A 475 -5.11 0.01 -2.05
N GLY A 476 -5.54 -0.08 -3.32
CA GLY A 476 -4.73 0.25 -4.48
C GLY A 476 -3.59 -0.74 -4.72
N ARG A 477 -3.69 -1.96 -4.20
CA ARG A 477 -2.72 -3.04 -4.47
C ARG A 477 -3.11 -3.79 -5.73
N PRO A 478 -2.15 -4.11 -6.61
CA PRO A 478 -2.43 -4.90 -7.81
C PRO A 478 -2.83 -6.33 -7.44
N CYS A 479 -3.92 -6.81 -8.04
CA CYS A 479 -4.44 -8.17 -7.89
C CYS A 479 -4.04 -9.03 -9.09
N PHE A 480 -3.42 -10.18 -8.80
CA PHE A 480 -2.87 -11.07 -9.82
C PHE A 480 -3.58 -12.41 -9.97
N ALA A 481 -4.60 -12.70 -9.13
CA ALA A 481 -5.29 -13.99 -9.15
C ALA A 481 -5.97 -14.27 -10.51
N GLU A 482 -6.58 -13.25 -11.11
CA GLU A 482 -7.27 -13.33 -12.40
C GLU A 482 -6.36 -13.01 -13.60
N VAL A 483 -5.08 -12.66 -13.36
CA VAL A 483 -4.16 -12.30 -14.44
C VAL A 483 -3.86 -13.51 -15.30
N HIS A 484 -3.99 -13.36 -16.61
CA HIS A 484 -3.75 -14.42 -17.59
C HIS A 484 -3.18 -13.88 -18.89
N LEU A 485 -2.56 -14.77 -19.68
CA LEU A 485 -2.03 -14.46 -21.01
C LEU A 485 -3.08 -14.81 -22.08
N PHE A 486 -3.13 -13.99 -23.14
CA PHE A 486 -4.06 -14.13 -24.26
C PHE A 486 -3.33 -14.07 -25.61
N GLY A 487 -3.73 -14.92 -26.55
CA GLY A 487 -3.07 -15.07 -27.87
C GLY A 487 -2.02 -16.18 -27.87
N GLU A 488 -1.61 -16.63 -29.07
CA GLU A 488 -0.64 -17.73 -29.15
C GLU A 488 0.65 -17.38 -28.40
N PRO A 489 1.18 -18.27 -27.54
CA PRO A 489 2.47 -18.06 -26.92
C PRO A 489 3.47 -17.87 -28.06
N THR A 490 4.10 -16.70 -28.10
CA THR A 490 5.23 -16.46 -28.99
C THR A 490 6.25 -17.55 -28.70
N ARG A 491 6.25 -18.63 -29.50
CA ARG A 491 7.30 -19.63 -29.48
C ARG A 491 8.57 -18.85 -29.69
N SER A 492 9.41 -18.82 -28.65
CA SER A 492 10.84 -18.54 -28.80
C SER A 492 11.29 -19.36 -30.01
N ARG A 493 11.61 -18.69 -31.12
CA ARG A 493 12.27 -19.32 -32.25
C ARG A 493 13.70 -19.64 -31.80
N GLY A 494 13.85 -20.65 -30.96
CA GLY A 494 15.06 -21.43 -30.90
C GLY A 494 15.19 -22.11 -32.26
N LYS A 495 16.13 -21.60 -33.08
CA LYS A 495 16.55 -22.30 -34.30
C LYS A 495 17.12 -23.68 -33.89
N PRO A 496 16.92 -24.70 -34.75
CA PRO A 496 17.52 -26.02 -34.57
C PRO A 496 19.05 -25.97 -34.56
#